data_AF-A0A5Q4SB97-F1
#
_entry.id   AF-A0A5Q4SB97-F1
#
_cell.length_a   1.000
_cell.length_b   1.000
_cell.length_c   1.000
_cell.angle_alpha   90.00
_cell.angle_beta   90.00
_cell.angle_gamma   90.00
#
_symmetry.space_group_name_H-M   'P 1'
#
loop_
_entity.id
_entity.type
_entity.pdbx_description
1 polymer ?
#
loop_
_entity_poly.entity_id
_entity_poly.type
_entity_poly.pdbx_seq_one_letter_code
_entity_poly.pdbx_strand_id
1 'polypeptide(L)'
;MRWWPAAVLVLLIVAPWSALPLPGLLDGPVGSPGSLQLLATCLLFGALATGYDLLLGRTGLLSFGHALYFAAGSYATNMFLLEAGLPFAAAAVLGVCSGAALALVLGSVSLRVTGIGFSMVTLAFAQAGSILVSRDPGGFTGGEEGRAAPAELLPSWLVGIDHTANLYWIALAYLVLTLAVVHRAVRSPTGRVWEGI
;
A
#
# COMPACT_ATOMS: atom_id res chain seq x y z
N MET A 1 22.72 1.72 19.12
CA MET A 1 21.74 1.11 18.20
C MET A 1 20.63 0.49 19.04
N ARG A 2 19.37 0.90 18.89
CA ARG A 2 18.23 0.23 19.55
C ARG A 2 18.03 -1.11 18.84
N TRP A 3 18.08 -2.23 19.56
CA TRP A 3 18.06 -3.61 19.04
C TRP A 3 16.65 -4.15 18.81
N TRP A 4 15.67 -3.54 19.48
CA TRP A 4 14.23 -3.78 19.30
C TRP A 4 13.75 -3.90 17.83
N PRO A 5 14.07 -2.97 16.89
CA PRO A 5 13.57 -3.07 15.52
C PRO A 5 14.08 -4.32 14.78
N ALA A 6 15.33 -4.73 15.04
CA ALA A 6 15.87 -5.95 14.46
C ALA A 6 15.15 -7.19 15.04
N ALA A 7 14.87 -7.19 16.34
CA ALA A 7 14.10 -8.26 16.99
C ALA A 7 12.68 -8.38 16.42
N VAL A 8 11.99 -7.26 16.16
CA VAL A 8 10.65 -7.24 15.53
C VAL A 8 10.71 -7.80 14.11
N LEU A 9 11.71 -7.41 13.31
CA LEU A 9 11.86 -7.95 11.95
C LEU A 9 12.13 -9.45 11.96
N VAL A 10 12.99 -9.94 12.86
CA VAL A 10 13.25 -11.38 13.01
C VAL A 10 11.97 -12.11 13.41
N LEU A 11 11.19 -11.55 14.34
CA LEU A 11 9.91 -12.12 14.75
C LEU A 11 8.91 -12.21 13.58
N LEU A 12 8.82 -11.17 12.75
CA LEU A 12 7.97 -11.18 11.55
C LEU A 12 8.45 -12.22 10.53
N ILE A 13 9.76 -12.32 10.29
CA ILE A 13 10.32 -13.35 9.39
C ILE A 13 10.01 -14.75 9.89
N VAL A 14 10.05 -15.00 11.20
CA VAL A 14 9.78 -16.33 11.76
C VAL A 14 8.28 -16.66 11.80
N ALA A 15 7.40 -15.66 11.70
CA ALA A 15 5.96 -15.82 11.85
C ALA A 15 5.34 -16.94 10.98
N PRO A 16 5.67 -17.10 9.68
CA PRO A 16 5.08 -18.15 8.84
C PRO A 16 5.43 -19.58 9.24
N TRP A 17 6.60 -19.77 9.88
CA TRP A 17 7.02 -21.09 10.38
C TRP A 17 6.58 -21.33 11.82
N SER A 18 6.02 -20.32 12.49
CA SER A 18 5.59 -20.46 13.87
C SER A 18 4.21 -21.14 13.95
N ALA A 19 4.17 -22.30 14.60
CA ALA A 19 2.94 -23.01 14.93
C ALA A 19 2.30 -22.51 16.25
N LEU A 20 2.66 -21.29 16.68
CA LEU A 20 2.20 -20.75 17.96
C LEU A 20 0.69 -20.45 17.87
N PRO A 21 -0.13 -21.00 18.77
CA PRO A 21 -1.51 -20.57 18.90
C PRO A 21 -1.56 -19.26 19.69
N LEU A 22 -2.25 -18.25 19.16
CA LEU A 22 -2.53 -16.99 19.86
C LEU A 22 -4.04 -16.89 20.13
N PRO A 23 -4.56 -17.61 21.15
CA PRO A 23 -5.99 -17.69 21.41
C PRO A 23 -6.58 -16.29 21.69
N GLY A 24 -7.69 -15.98 21.03
CA GLY A 24 -8.40 -14.70 21.13
C GLY A 24 -7.96 -13.64 20.11
N LEU A 25 -6.77 -13.76 19.52
CA LEU A 25 -6.30 -12.87 18.44
C LEU A 25 -6.38 -13.53 17.07
N LEU A 26 -6.08 -14.82 16.98
CA LEU A 26 -6.10 -15.61 15.74
C LEU A 26 -6.95 -16.86 15.92
N ASP A 27 -7.73 -17.20 14.88
CA ASP A 27 -8.58 -18.41 14.85
C ASP A 27 -7.77 -19.71 14.69
N GLY A 28 -6.48 -19.62 14.35
CA GLY A 28 -5.58 -20.76 14.14
C GLY A 28 -4.12 -20.44 14.48
N PRO A 29 -3.19 -21.37 14.22
CA PRO A 29 -1.76 -21.12 14.35
C PRO A 29 -1.32 -19.94 13.47
N VAL A 30 -0.29 -19.19 13.88
CA VAL A 30 0.23 -18.05 13.11
C VAL A 30 0.57 -18.42 11.67
N GLY A 31 1.16 -19.60 11.44
CA GLY A 31 1.47 -20.11 10.11
C GLY A 31 0.26 -20.56 9.27
N SER A 32 -0.97 -20.49 9.79
CA SER A 32 -2.17 -20.87 9.04
C SER A 32 -2.45 -19.84 7.92
N PRO A 33 -3.03 -20.26 6.77
CA PRO A 33 -3.30 -19.35 5.65
C PRO A 33 -4.14 -18.13 6.06
N GLY A 34 -5.21 -18.32 6.84
CA GLY A 34 -6.06 -17.21 7.29
C GLY A 34 -5.30 -16.20 8.15
N SER A 35 -4.48 -16.67 9.09
CA SER A 35 -3.64 -15.80 9.94
C SER A 35 -2.58 -15.05 9.12
N LEU A 36 -1.95 -15.71 8.14
CA LEU A 36 -0.97 -15.09 7.26
C LEU A 36 -1.58 -14.01 6.37
N GLN A 37 -2.80 -14.21 5.86
CA GLN A 37 -3.51 -13.21 5.08
C GLN A 37 -3.86 -11.97 5.92
N LEU A 38 -4.33 -12.17 7.15
CA LEU A 38 -4.58 -11.07 8.07
C LEU A 38 -3.29 -10.31 8.38
N LEU A 39 -2.21 -11.03 8.68
CA LEU A 39 -0.92 -10.40 9.00
C LEU A 39 -0.34 -9.66 7.79
N ALA A 40 -0.47 -10.20 6.57
CA ALA A 40 -0.09 -9.51 5.33
C ALA A 40 -0.87 -8.18 5.18
N THR A 41 -2.16 -8.19 5.50
CA THR A 41 -3.00 -6.97 5.50
C THR A 41 -2.51 -5.96 6.54
N CYS A 42 -2.18 -6.41 7.75
CA CYS A 42 -1.58 -5.54 8.77
C CYS A 42 -0.24 -4.93 8.32
N LEU A 43 0.61 -5.70 7.63
CA LEU A 43 1.89 -5.21 7.10
C LEU A 43 1.67 -4.13 6.02
N LEU A 44 0.69 -4.32 5.12
CA LEU A 44 0.30 -3.31 4.13
C LEU A 44 -0.19 -2.02 4.80
N PHE A 45 -1.06 -2.12 5.81
CA PHE A 45 -1.49 -0.95 6.58
C PHE A 45 -0.34 -0.32 7.38
N GLY A 46 0.63 -1.09 7.86
CA GLY A 46 1.84 -0.57 8.49
C GLY A 46 2.70 0.26 7.52
N ALA A 47 2.80 -0.17 6.26
CA ALA A 47 3.49 0.58 5.22
C ALA A 47 2.75 1.89 4.90
N LEU A 48 1.41 1.84 4.82
CA LEU A 48 0.57 3.03 4.67
C LEU A 48 0.73 3.99 5.86
N ALA A 49 0.73 3.48 7.09
CA ALA A 49 0.93 4.25 8.31
C ALA A 49 2.30 4.94 8.33
N THR A 50 3.34 4.30 7.77
CA THR A 50 4.66 4.90 7.61
C THR A 50 4.64 6.11 6.66
N GLY A 51 3.87 6.02 5.56
CA GLY A 51 3.65 7.17 4.67
C GLY A 51 2.90 8.32 5.35
N TYR A 52 1.89 7.99 6.17
CA TYR A 52 1.18 8.97 6.99
C TYR A 52 2.09 9.65 8.02
N ASP A 53 2.93 8.88 8.74
CA ASP A 53 3.91 9.42 9.69
C ASP A 53 4.92 10.35 8.99
N LEU A 54 5.32 10.03 7.76
CA LEU A 54 6.21 10.90 7.00
C LEU A 54 5.59 12.28 6.74
N LEU A 55 4.31 12.36 6.37
CA LEU A 55 3.65 13.65 6.15
C LEU A 55 3.26 14.31 7.47
N LEU A 56 2.47 13.62 8.31
CA LEU A 56 1.97 14.22 9.54
C LEU A 56 3.06 14.42 10.59
N GLY A 57 3.87 13.39 10.82
CA GLY A 57 4.88 13.37 11.88
C GLY A 57 6.13 14.19 11.57
N ARG A 58 6.48 14.41 10.29
CA ARG A 58 7.66 15.20 9.91
C ARG A 58 7.35 16.59 9.37
N THR A 59 6.28 16.76 8.59
CA THR A 59 5.94 18.07 7.99
C THR A 59 4.71 18.72 8.64
N GLY A 60 4.03 18.04 9.58
CA GLY A 60 2.80 18.55 10.19
C GLY A 60 1.59 18.56 9.24
N LEU A 61 1.72 17.99 8.03
CA LEU A 61 0.66 18.00 7.02
C LEU A 61 -0.18 16.73 7.09
N LEU A 62 -1.44 16.87 7.49
CA LEU A 62 -2.40 15.76 7.50
C LEU A 62 -3.02 15.57 6.10
N SER A 63 -2.72 14.47 5.42
CA SER A 63 -3.32 14.14 4.11
C SER A 63 -4.40 13.07 4.24
N PHE A 64 -5.61 13.36 3.76
CA PHE A 64 -6.69 12.37 3.63
C PHE A 64 -6.75 11.76 2.22
N GLY A 65 -5.77 12.06 1.37
CA GLY A 65 -5.74 11.64 -0.04
C GLY A 65 -5.20 10.24 -0.30
N HIS A 66 -4.55 9.58 0.66
CA HIS A 66 -3.76 8.38 0.40
C HIS A 66 -4.54 7.22 -0.22
N ALA A 67 -5.82 7.06 0.15
CA ALA A 67 -6.70 6.04 -0.42
C ALA A 67 -6.82 6.18 -1.95
N LEU A 68 -6.82 7.42 -2.47
CA LEU A 68 -6.87 7.69 -3.90
C LEU A 68 -5.66 7.12 -4.64
N TYR A 69 -4.46 7.34 -4.10
CA TYR A 69 -3.22 6.92 -4.76
C TYR A 69 -3.07 5.39 -4.71
N PHE A 70 -3.51 4.78 -3.61
CA PHE A 70 -3.57 3.33 -3.49
C PHE A 70 -4.57 2.73 -4.49
N ALA A 71 -5.79 3.27 -4.57
CA ALA A 71 -6.78 2.87 -5.54
C ALA A 71 -6.29 3.06 -6.98
N ALA A 72 -5.71 4.22 -7.32
CA ALA A 72 -5.19 4.47 -8.64
C ALA A 72 -4.17 3.41 -9.09
N GLY A 73 -3.28 2.97 -8.19
CA GLY A 73 -2.33 1.91 -8.49
C GLY A 73 -2.98 0.54 -8.66
N SER A 74 -3.94 0.17 -7.81
CA SER A 74 -4.63 -1.13 -7.89
C SER A 74 -5.51 -1.23 -9.14
N TYR A 75 -6.33 -0.21 -9.42
CA TYR A 75 -7.16 -0.16 -10.61
C TYR A 75 -6.32 -0.10 -11.89
N ALA A 76 -5.24 0.68 -11.91
CA ALA A 76 -4.34 0.72 -13.08
C ALA A 76 -3.65 -0.63 -13.32
N THR A 77 -3.17 -1.30 -12.27
CA THR A 77 -2.61 -2.66 -12.38
C THR A 77 -3.62 -3.60 -13.04
N ASN A 78 -4.86 -3.58 -12.54
CA ASN A 78 -5.91 -4.44 -13.06
C ASN A 78 -6.30 -4.09 -14.50
N MET A 79 -6.38 -2.80 -14.84
CA MET A 79 -6.63 -2.32 -16.20
C MET A 79 -5.55 -2.82 -17.18
N PHE A 80 -4.27 -2.68 -16.82
CA PHE A 80 -3.16 -3.14 -17.66
C PHE A 80 -3.13 -4.66 -17.81
N LEU A 81 -3.56 -5.39 -16.78
CA LEU A 81 -3.66 -6.84 -16.82
C LEU A 81 -4.82 -7.30 -17.71
N LEU A 82 -6.02 -6.73 -17.54
CA LEU A 82 -7.24 -7.20 -18.21
C LEU A 82 -7.41 -6.64 -19.63
N GLU A 83 -7.17 -5.34 -19.81
CA GLU A 83 -7.46 -4.67 -21.09
C GLU A 83 -6.23 -4.64 -22.00
N ALA A 84 -5.03 -4.42 -21.43
CA ALA A 84 -3.79 -4.40 -22.21
C ALA A 84 -3.12 -5.78 -22.32
N GLY A 85 -3.61 -6.79 -21.59
CA GLY A 85 -3.09 -8.16 -21.63
C GLY A 85 -1.63 -8.29 -21.20
N LEU A 86 -1.12 -7.34 -20.41
CA LEU A 86 0.27 -7.33 -19.97
C LEU A 86 0.49 -8.40 -18.88
N PRO A 87 1.69 -9.01 -18.81
CA PRO A 87 1.98 -9.95 -17.74
C PRO A 87 1.93 -9.24 -16.38
N PHE A 88 1.49 -9.95 -15.34
CA PHE A 88 1.27 -9.40 -13.99
C PHE A 88 2.40 -8.53 -13.48
N ALA A 89 3.67 -8.93 -13.67
CA ALA A 89 4.82 -8.15 -13.20
C ALA A 89 4.92 -6.78 -13.90
N ALA A 90 4.69 -6.71 -15.21
CA ALA A 90 4.71 -5.46 -15.95
C ALA A 90 3.50 -4.58 -15.58
N ALA A 91 2.31 -5.19 -15.46
CA ALA A 91 1.10 -4.50 -15.03
C ALA A 91 1.25 -3.91 -13.62
N ALA A 92 1.86 -4.64 -12.67
CA ALA A 92 2.09 -4.17 -11.32
C ALA A 92 3.08 -2.98 -11.27
N VAL A 93 4.17 -3.04 -12.04
CA VAL A 93 5.12 -1.92 -12.14
C VAL A 93 4.44 -0.68 -12.72
N LEU A 94 3.69 -0.85 -13.81
CA LEU A 94 2.95 0.26 -14.43
C LEU A 94 1.88 0.81 -13.50
N GLY A 95 1.18 -0.03 -12.74
CA GLY A 95 0.21 0.41 -11.74
C GLY A 95 0.85 1.25 -10.63
N VAL A 96 2.00 0.82 -10.09
CA VAL A 96 2.77 1.62 -9.13
C VAL A 96 3.18 2.96 -9.75
N CYS A 97 3.65 2.97 -11.01
CA CYS A 97 3.98 4.19 -11.72
C CYS A 97 2.77 5.10 -11.92
N SER A 98 1.59 4.57 -12.24
CA SER A 98 0.35 5.34 -12.38
C SER A 98 -0.09 5.99 -11.06
N GLY A 99 -0.06 5.23 -9.95
CA GLY A 99 -0.35 5.77 -8.63
C GLY A 99 0.64 6.85 -8.20
N ALA A 100 1.94 6.63 -8.44
CA ALA A 100 2.99 7.61 -8.17
C ALA A 100 2.85 8.88 -9.02
N ALA A 101 2.55 8.73 -10.32
CA ALA A 101 2.31 9.86 -11.21
C ALA A 101 1.11 10.69 -10.74
N LEU A 102 0.01 10.04 -10.35
CA LEU A 102 -1.16 10.74 -9.81
C LEU A 102 -0.84 11.46 -8.50
N ALA A 103 -0.07 10.81 -7.61
CA ALA A 103 0.38 11.41 -6.35
C ALA A 103 1.28 12.64 -6.60
N LEU A 104 2.17 12.60 -7.59
CA LEU A 104 3.01 13.74 -7.98
C LEU A 104 2.16 14.90 -8.51
N VAL A 105 1.23 14.63 -9.42
CA VAL A 105 0.35 15.66 -10.01
C VAL A 105 -0.51 16.31 -8.93
N LEU A 106 -1.29 15.51 -8.20
CA LEU A 106 -2.22 16.05 -7.19
C LEU A 106 -1.47 16.62 -5.99
N GLY A 107 -0.37 15.99 -5.56
CA GLY A 107 0.48 16.49 -4.49
C GLY A 107 1.08 17.85 -4.82
N SER A 108 1.53 18.08 -6.07
CA SER A 108 2.06 19.38 -6.50
C SER A 108 1.03 20.51 -6.41
N VAL A 109 -0.26 20.18 -6.53
CA VAL A 109 -1.37 21.13 -6.37
C VAL A 109 -1.70 21.31 -4.89
N SER A 110 -1.82 20.21 -4.13
CA SER A 110 -2.17 20.26 -2.71
C SER A 110 -1.13 21.02 -1.88
N LEU A 111 0.17 20.89 -2.19
CA LEU A 111 1.25 21.58 -1.47
C LEU A 111 1.24 23.11 -1.62
N ARG A 112 0.39 23.67 -2.49
CA ARG A 112 0.21 25.13 -2.61
C ARG A 112 -0.69 25.72 -1.52
N VAL A 113 -1.32 24.86 -0.71
CA VAL A 113 -2.22 25.26 0.37
C VAL A 113 -1.62 24.81 1.70
N THR A 114 -1.72 25.65 2.73
CA THR A 114 -1.11 25.40 4.04
C THR A 114 -2.14 24.99 5.10
N GLY A 115 -1.70 24.22 6.09
CA GLY A 115 -2.50 23.85 7.26
C GLY A 115 -3.75 23.04 6.89
N ILE A 116 -4.90 23.39 7.47
CA ILE A 116 -6.16 22.66 7.31
C ILE A 116 -6.61 22.61 5.84
N GLY A 117 -6.27 23.63 5.05
CA GLY A 117 -6.59 23.65 3.62
C GLY A 117 -5.95 22.50 2.83
N PHE A 118 -4.75 22.05 3.20
CA PHE A 118 -4.10 20.89 2.59
C PHE A 118 -4.93 19.62 2.82
N SER A 119 -5.40 19.41 4.05
CA SER A 119 -6.24 18.26 4.41
C SER A 119 -7.58 18.27 3.67
N MET A 120 -8.22 19.44 3.55
CA MET A 120 -9.48 19.59 2.80
C MET A 120 -9.30 19.31 1.31
N VAL A 121 -8.24 19.83 0.69
CA VAL A 121 -7.97 19.59 -0.74
C VAL A 121 -7.66 18.12 -1.02
N THR A 122 -6.83 17.48 -0.19
CA THR A 122 -6.51 16.06 -0.35
C THR A 122 -7.74 15.16 -0.14
N LEU A 123 -8.62 15.49 0.81
CA LEU A 123 -9.90 14.83 0.97
C LEU A 123 -10.80 15.02 -0.26
N ALA A 124 -10.90 16.24 -0.79
CA ALA A 124 -11.70 16.53 -1.97
C ALA A 124 -11.23 15.73 -3.19
N PHE A 125 -9.91 15.59 -3.39
CA PHE A 125 -9.36 14.72 -4.44
C PHE A 125 -9.74 13.25 -4.23
N ALA A 126 -9.62 12.73 -3.01
CA ALA A 126 -10.03 11.36 -2.72
C ALA A 126 -11.51 11.11 -3.01
N GLN A 127 -12.37 12.05 -2.65
CA GLN A 127 -13.80 11.98 -2.94
C GLN A 127 -14.09 12.06 -4.44
N ALA A 128 -13.43 12.96 -5.17
CA ALA A 128 -13.57 13.05 -6.62
C ALA A 128 -13.17 11.74 -7.33
N GLY A 129 -12.07 11.11 -6.89
CA GLY A 129 -11.65 9.82 -7.41
C GLY A 129 -12.59 8.68 -7.03
N SER A 130 -13.13 8.68 -5.81
CA SER A 130 -14.17 7.73 -5.40
C SER A 130 -15.40 7.83 -6.30
N ILE A 131 -15.90 9.04 -6.54
CA ILE A 131 -17.04 9.28 -7.44
C ILE A 131 -16.72 8.80 -8.86
N LEU A 132 -15.50 9.08 -9.35
CA LEU A 132 -15.09 8.64 -10.68
C LEU A 132 -15.11 7.11 -10.81
N VAL A 133 -14.60 6.40 -9.81
CA VAL A 133 -14.61 4.93 -9.79
C VAL A 133 -16.03 4.40 -9.68
N SER A 134 -16.85 4.92 -8.75
CA SER A 134 -18.24 4.46 -8.55
C SER A 134 -19.14 4.75 -9.77
N ARG A 135 -18.81 5.74 -10.59
CA ARG A 135 -19.50 6.01 -11.86
C ARG A 135 -19.15 5.01 -12.98
N ASP A 136 -18.05 4.28 -12.81
CA ASP A 136 -17.52 3.30 -13.76
C ASP A 136 -17.63 3.72 -15.24
N PRO A 137 -17.03 4.86 -15.63
CA PRO A 137 -17.12 5.33 -17.00
C PRO A 137 -16.49 4.30 -17.95
N GLY A 138 -17.34 3.72 -18.80
CA GLY A 138 -16.92 2.72 -19.79
C GLY A 138 -16.80 1.28 -19.28
N GLY A 139 -17.20 0.99 -18.04
CA GLY A 139 -17.18 -0.38 -17.49
C GLY A 139 -15.78 -0.90 -17.15
N PHE A 140 -14.78 -0.03 -17.16
CA PHE A 140 -13.39 -0.42 -17.02
C PHE A 140 -12.95 -0.59 -15.56
N THR A 141 -13.55 0.14 -14.62
CA THR A 141 -13.18 0.06 -13.20
C THR A 141 -13.88 -1.11 -12.53
N GLY A 142 -15.11 -1.43 -12.93
CA GLY A 142 -15.97 -2.37 -12.19
C GLY A 142 -16.58 -1.75 -10.93
N GLY A 143 -16.59 -0.43 -10.82
CA GLY A 143 -17.16 0.29 -9.69
C GLY A 143 -16.40 0.05 -8.37
N GLU A 144 -17.15 0.05 -7.28
CA GLU A 144 -16.62 -0.09 -5.91
C GLU A 144 -16.05 -1.49 -5.61
N GLU A 145 -16.61 -2.52 -6.25
CA GLU A 145 -16.14 -3.90 -6.10
C GLU A 145 -14.86 -4.16 -6.92
N GLY A 146 -14.63 -3.36 -7.95
CA GLY A 146 -13.57 -3.60 -8.91
C GLY A 146 -13.83 -4.81 -9.83
N ARG A 147 -12.90 -5.10 -10.73
CA ARG A 147 -12.97 -6.28 -11.62
C ARG A 147 -12.03 -7.36 -11.11
N ALA A 148 -12.55 -8.55 -10.84
CA ALA A 148 -11.72 -9.68 -10.44
C ALA A 148 -10.84 -10.13 -11.62
N ALA A 149 -9.53 -10.27 -11.38
CA ALA A 149 -8.63 -10.84 -12.36
C ALA A 149 -8.78 -12.39 -12.40
N PRO A 150 -8.97 -13.00 -13.57
CA PRO A 150 -8.95 -14.45 -13.72
C PRO A 150 -7.64 -15.05 -13.17
N ALA A 151 -7.75 -16.18 -12.48
CA ALA A 151 -6.61 -16.85 -11.86
C ALA A 151 -5.53 -17.25 -12.88
N GLU A 152 -5.91 -17.47 -14.14
CA GLU A 152 -5.01 -17.85 -15.23
C GLU A 152 -4.06 -16.73 -15.65
N LEU A 153 -4.44 -15.46 -15.41
CA LEU A 153 -3.60 -14.30 -15.70
C LEU A 153 -2.60 -13.99 -14.58
N LEU A 154 -2.78 -14.62 -13.42
CA LEU A 154 -1.93 -14.44 -12.26
C LEU A 154 -0.84 -15.52 -12.21
N PRO A 155 0.34 -15.21 -11.66
CA PRO A 155 1.37 -16.22 -11.48
C PRO A 155 0.85 -17.35 -10.56
N SER A 156 1.08 -18.61 -10.94
CA SER A 156 0.58 -19.79 -10.21
C SER A 156 1.02 -19.85 -8.74
N TRP A 157 2.19 -19.29 -8.43
CA TRP A 157 2.73 -19.21 -7.08
C TRP A 157 2.08 -18.10 -6.22
N LEU A 158 1.15 -17.32 -6.77
CA LEU A 158 0.38 -16.30 -6.07
C LEU A 158 -1.06 -16.74 -5.76
N VAL A 159 -1.52 -17.79 -6.43
CA VAL A 159 -2.92 -18.22 -6.43
C VAL A 159 -3.10 -19.46 -5.55
N GLY A 160 -4.16 -19.45 -4.75
CA GLY A 160 -4.53 -20.59 -3.92
C GLY A 160 -4.10 -20.46 -2.46
N ILE A 161 -4.80 -21.21 -1.59
CA ILE A 161 -4.67 -21.12 -0.13
C ILE A 161 -3.25 -21.51 0.32
N ASP A 162 -2.65 -22.49 -0.34
CA ASP A 162 -1.31 -22.99 -0.02
C ASP A 162 -0.21 -21.95 -0.26
N HIS A 163 -0.47 -20.98 -1.14
CA HIS A 163 0.49 -19.93 -1.51
C HIS A 163 0.30 -18.64 -0.70
N THR A 164 -0.56 -18.62 0.32
CA THR A 164 -0.77 -17.44 1.17
C THR A 164 0.51 -16.95 1.85
N ALA A 165 1.45 -17.85 2.11
CA ALA A 165 2.78 -17.48 2.61
C ALA A 165 3.53 -16.56 1.63
N ASN A 166 3.39 -16.73 0.32
CA ASN A 166 4.05 -15.87 -0.67
C ASN A 166 3.48 -14.45 -0.66
N LEU A 167 2.16 -14.30 -0.47
CA LEU A 167 1.51 -13.00 -0.28
C LEU A 167 2.05 -12.30 0.97
N TYR A 168 2.22 -13.06 2.06
CA TYR A 168 2.84 -12.56 3.28
C TYR A 168 4.26 -12.04 3.04
N TRP A 169 5.10 -12.82 2.35
CA TRP A 169 6.47 -12.41 2.03
C TRP A 169 6.54 -11.15 1.17
N ILE A 170 5.63 -11.01 0.20
CA ILE A 170 5.53 -9.79 -0.62
C ILE A 170 5.13 -8.59 0.24
N ALA A 171 4.12 -8.74 1.11
CA ALA A 171 3.69 -7.66 1.99
C ALA A 171 4.80 -7.24 2.98
N LEU A 172 5.55 -8.22 3.52
CA LEU A 172 6.70 -7.95 4.38
C LEU A 172 7.82 -7.22 3.60
N ALA A 173 8.15 -7.69 2.40
CA ALA A 173 9.14 -7.03 1.54
C ALA A 173 8.72 -5.60 1.21
N TYR A 174 7.44 -5.36 0.92
CA TYR A 174 6.89 -4.03 0.66
C TYR A 174 7.01 -3.10 1.88
N LEU A 175 6.68 -3.59 3.08
CA LEU A 175 6.86 -2.82 4.32
C LEU A 175 8.33 -2.46 4.55
N VAL A 176 9.23 -3.44 4.44
CA VAL A 176 10.67 -3.22 4.63
C VAL A 176 11.21 -2.22 3.60
N LEU A 177 10.80 -2.35 2.33
CA LEU A 177 11.17 -1.41 1.28
C LEU A 177 10.67 0.00 1.59
N THR A 178 9.40 0.14 2.00
CA THR A 178 8.80 1.42 2.38
C THR A 178 9.56 2.06 3.54
N LEU A 179 9.83 1.30 4.61
CA LEU A 179 10.62 1.77 5.74
C LEU A 179 12.03 2.20 5.32
N ALA A 180 12.71 1.42 4.46
CA ALA A 180 14.04 1.74 3.96
C ALA A 180 14.05 3.03 3.13
N VAL A 181 13.07 3.21 2.24
CA VAL A 181 12.90 4.41 1.42
C VAL A 181 12.63 5.63 2.30
N VAL A 182 11.69 5.53 3.24
CA VAL A 182 11.33 6.63 4.16
C VAL A 182 12.52 6.99 5.04
N HIS A 183 13.19 6.00 5.62
CA HIS A 183 14.38 6.21 6.44
C HIS A 183 15.52 6.91 5.68
N ARG A 184 15.73 6.52 4.42
CA ARG A 184 16.71 7.17 3.54
C ARG A 184 16.29 8.60 3.19
N ALA A 185 15.00 8.82 2.90
CA ALA A 185 14.45 10.13 2.56
C ALA A 185 14.58 11.12 3.74
N VAL A 186 14.21 10.71 4.95
CA VAL A 186 14.30 11.54 6.15
C VAL A 186 15.75 11.92 6.49
N ARG A 187 16.71 10.99 6.31
CA ARG A 187 18.14 11.27 6.56
C ARG A 187 18.83 12.09 5.47
N SER A 188 18.20 12.28 4.32
CA SER A 188 18.76 13.05 3.22
C SER A 188 18.68 14.57 3.48
N PRO A 189 19.42 15.40 2.71
CA PRO A 189 19.36 16.86 2.88
C PRO A 189 17.95 17.43 2.75
N THR A 190 17.09 16.86 1.88
CA THR A 190 15.70 17.28 1.73
C THR A 190 14.86 16.96 2.96
N GLY A 191 15.12 15.84 3.64
CA GLY A 191 14.44 15.48 4.88
C GLY A 191 14.66 16.49 6.00
N ARG A 192 15.85 17.10 6.08
CA ARG A 192 16.12 18.19 7.04
C ARG A 192 15.35 19.48 6.75
N VAL A 193 14.99 19.71 5.49
CA VAL A 193 14.14 20.85 5.11
C VAL A 193 12.72 20.60 5.58
N TRP A 194 12.22 19.37 5.44
CA TRP A 194 10.87 18.97 5.87
C TRP A 194 10.61 19.19 7.37
N GLU A 195 11.62 19.02 8.21
CA GLU A 195 11.51 19.25 9.66
C GLU A 195 11.44 20.75 10.03
N GLY A 196 11.74 21.65 9.09
CA GLY A 196 11.78 23.10 9.33
C GLY A 196 10.63 23.90 8.72
N ILE A 197 9.65 23.24 8.09
CA ILE A 197 8.46 23.86 7.47
C ILE A 197 7.28 23.79 8.43
#